data_AF-A0A2V8P7T3-F1
#
_entry.id   AF-A0A2V8P7T3-F1
#
_cell.length_a   1.000
_cell.length_b   1.000
_cell.length_c   1.000
_cell.angle_alpha   90.00
_cell.angle_beta   90.00
_cell.angle_gamma   90.00
#
_symmetry.space_group_name_H-M   'P 1'
#
loop_
_entity.id
_entity.type
_entity.pdbx_description
1 polymer ?
#
loop_
_entity_poly.entity_id
_entity_poly.type
_entity_poly.pdbx_seq_one_letter_code
_entity_poly.pdbx_strand_id
1 'polypeptide(L)'
;RGLQAPVAFPYQRPTEASAMGGGVWQDNTDGTYTQLDDDYYVPATGWSYLDLYLMGLVAPAEVPDFYVLRNLASAGRDANGFPIFKADRTKVTIQDVIAAEGPRLPDVEHSQKQFNTGIVVVVEHGNKPSKELIERANGIRERWIDYWATTTGHRSSMTADPK
;
A
#
# COMPACT_ATOMS: atom_id res chain seq x y z
N ARG A 1 4.81 -16.08 -7.39
CA ARG A 1 5.29 -15.89 -6.00
C ARG A 1 4.28 -14.97 -5.33
N GLY A 2 3.96 -15.18 -4.05
CA GLY A 2 3.00 -14.36 -3.31
C GLY A 2 3.69 -13.65 -2.16
N LEU A 3 3.83 -12.33 -2.21
CA LEU A 3 4.35 -11.54 -1.09
C LEU A 3 3.20 -11.26 -0.12
N GLN A 4 3.41 -11.52 1.17
CA GLN A 4 2.52 -11.03 2.23
C GLN A 4 2.80 -9.54 2.46
N ALA A 5 1.87 -8.70 2.01
CA ALA A 5 1.96 -7.24 2.14
C ALA A 5 0.58 -6.64 2.50
N PRO A 6 0.02 -6.99 3.67
CA PRO A 6 -1.20 -6.35 4.15
C PRO A 6 -0.94 -4.88 4.44
N VAL A 7 -1.94 -4.05 4.16
CA VAL A 7 -1.92 -2.63 4.48
C VAL A 7 -1.85 -2.43 5.99
N ALA A 8 -0.99 -1.53 6.44
CA ALA A 8 -0.84 -1.16 7.85
C ALA A 8 -2.03 -0.32 8.35
N PHE A 9 -2.52 0.60 7.51
CA PHE A 9 -3.63 1.52 7.80
C PHE A 9 -4.65 1.46 6.65
N PRO A 10 -5.64 0.54 6.72
CA PRO A 10 -6.60 0.34 5.63
C PRO A 10 -7.51 1.56 5.44
N TYR A 11 -7.91 1.84 4.20
CA TYR A 11 -8.70 3.02 3.86
C TYR A 11 -10.19 2.72 3.59
N GLN A 12 -10.50 1.65 2.86
CA GLN A 12 -11.87 1.32 2.42
C GLN A 12 -12.40 0.02 3.01
N ARG A 13 -11.56 -1.01 3.07
CA ARG A 13 -11.91 -2.38 3.47
C ARG A 13 -11.10 -2.78 4.69
N PRO A 14 -11.62 -3.64 5.58
CA PRO A 14 -10.88 -4.11 6.75
C PRO A 14 -9.61 -4.91 6.38
N THR A 15 -9.60 -5.52 5.21
CA THR A 15 -8.46 -6.25 4.66
C THR A 15 -8.12 -5.68 3.29
N GLU A 16 -6.88 -5.25 3.13
CA GLU A 16 -6.36 -4.62 1.92
C GLU A 16 -4.92 -5.07 1.66
N ALA A 17 -4.58 -5.32 0.40
CA ALA A 17 -3.21 -5.48 -0.07
C ALA A 17 -2.56 -4.11 -0.38
N SER A 18 -1.26 -3.97 -0.13
CA SER A 18 -0.53 -2.72 -0.37
C SER A 18 -0.57 -2.27 -1.82
N ALA A 19 -0.77 -0.97 -2.05
CA ALA A 19 -0.76 -0.30 -3.36
C ALA A 19 0.55 -0.44 -4.15
N MET A 20 1.63 -0.84 -3.48
CA MET A 20 2.92 -1.11 -4.12
C MET A 20 3.04 -2.56 -4.60
N GLY A 21 1.95 -3.33 -4.50
CA GLY A 21 1.90 -4.73 -4.87
C GLY A 21 2.11 -5.70 -3.71
N GLY A 22 1.77 -6.95 -3.98
CA GLY A 22 1.70 -8.03 -3.00
C GLY A 22 0.27 -8.51 -2.81
N GLY A 23 0.00 -9.15 -1.68
CA GLY A 23 -1.33 -9.64 -1.35
C GLY A 23 -1.51 -9.86 0.14
N VAL A 24 -2.74 -10.19 0.51
CA VAL A 24 -3.07 -10.68 1.85
C VAL A 24 -3.30 -12.17 1.79
N TRP A 25 -2.46 -12.91 2.50
CA TRP A 25 -2.47 -14.36 2.56
C TRP A 25 -2.78 -14.80 4.00
N GLN A 26 -3.71 -15.75 4.10
CA GLN A 26 -3.99 -16.47 5.32
C GLN A 26 -3.26 -17.80 5.30
N ASP A 27 -2.49 -18.08 6.34
CA ASP A 27 -1.87 -19.40 6.57
C ASP A 27 -2.93 -20.35 7.13
N ASN A 28 -3.21 -21.45 6.43
CA ASN A 28 -4.20 -22.44 6.86
C ASN A 28 -3.62 -23.46 7.84
N THR A 29 -2.34 -23.34 8.20
CA THR A 29 -1.60 -24.20 9.15
C THR A 29 -1.42 -25.66 8.71
N ASP A 30 -1.71 -25.97 7.45
CA ASP A 30 -1.60 -27.29 6.82
C ASP A 30 -0.65 -27.29 5.60
N GLY A 31 0.14 -26.23 5.44
CA GLY A 31 1.00 -26.02 4.27
C GLY A 31 0.28 -25.41 3.07
N THR A 32 -0.99 -25.04 3.20
CA THR A 32 -1.74 -24.26 2.22
C THR A 32 -1.97 -22.82 2.70
N TYR A 33 -2.22 -21.94 1.73
CA TYR A 33 -2.41 -20.51 1.95
C TYR A 33 -3.60 -20.03 1.13
N THR A 34 -4.51 -19.30 1.76
CA THR A 34 -5.68 -18.70 1.12
C THR A 34 -5.35 -17.25 0.76
N GLN A 35 -5.51 -16.86 -0.50
CA GLN A 35 -5.32 -15.48 -0.94
C GLN A 35 -6.61 -14.69 -0.70
N LEU A 36 -6.59 -13.81 0.30
CA LEU A 36 -7.74 -13.00 0.71
C LEU A 36 -7.88 -11.72 -0.13
N ASP A 37 -6.76 -11.19 -0.61
CA ASP A 37 -6.75 -9.99 -1.46
C ASP A 37 -5.48 -9.99 -2.32
N ASP A 38 -5.59 -9.45 -3.53
CA ASP A 38 -4.46 -9.08 -4.36
C ASP A 38 -4.57 -7.61 -4.76
N ASP A 39 -3.43 -6.94 -4.91
CA ASP A 39 -3.42 -5.52 -5.29
C ASP A 39 -3.59 -5.32 -6.82
N TYR A 40 -4.12 -6.32 -7.54
CA TYR A 40 -4.28 -6.19 -8.98
C TYR A 40 -5.53 -5.35 -9.29
N TYR A 41 -5.33 -4.08 -9.62
CA TYR A 41 -6.37 -3.11 -9.98
C TYR A 41 -7.34 -2.71 -8.86
N VAL A 42 -6.89 -2.63 -7.60
CA VAL A 42 -7.72 -2.10 -6.51
C VAL A 42 -7.64 -0.57 -6.47
N PRO A 43 -8.72 0.18 -6.74
CA PRO A 43 -8.70 1.64 -6.58
C PRO A 43 -8.70 2.03 -5.10
N ALA A 44 -7.68 2.78 -4.68
CA ALA A 44 -7.50 3.41 -3.36
C ALA A 44 -7.39 2.45 -2.16
N THR A 45 -6.27 1.70 -2.11
CA THR A 45 -5.77 0.94 -0.96
C THR A 45 -4.63 1.69 -0.23
N GLY A 46 -4.16 1.22 0.93
CA GLY A 46 -3.03 1.82 1.66
C GLY A 46 -1.66 1.18 1.38
N TRP A 47 -0.74 1.35 2.34
CA TRP A 47 0.66 0.90 2.25
C TRP A 47 0.96 -0.23 3.26
N SER A 48 1.80 -1.19 2.90
CA SER A 48 2.31 -2.15 3.89
C SER A 48 3.33 -1.50 4.83
N TYR A 49 3.63 -2.15 5.96
CA TYR A 49 4.72 -1.69 6.84
C TYR A 49 6.09 -1.63 6.13
N LEU A 50 6.35 -2.51 5.16
CA LEU A 50 7.57 -2.45 4.35
C LEU A 50 7.59 -1.16 3.51
N ASP A 51 6.48 -0.83 2.87
CA ASP A 51 6.38 0.38 2.04
C ASP A 51 6.52 1.63 2.90
N LEU A 52 5.85 1.68 4.06
CA LEU A 52 6.00 2.79 5.00
C LEU A 52 7.44 2.93 5.49
N TYR A 53 8.18 1.83 5.68
CA TYR A 53 9.61 1.89 6.02
C TYR A 53 10.41 2.48 4.87
N LEU A 54 10.18 2.03 3.63
CA LEU A 54 10.86 2.55 2.43
C LEU A 54 10.54 4.03 2.19
N MET A 55 9.30 4.45 2.44
CA MET A 55 8.89 5.86 2.46
C MET A 55 9.56 6.66 3.58
N GLY A 56 10.20 5.98 4.54
CA GLY A 56 10.84 6.59 5.70
C GLY A 56 9.82 7.09 6.72
N LEU A 57 8.65 6.47 6.80
CA LEU A 57 7.56 6.86 7.70
C LEU A 57 7.48 6.02 8.98
N VAL A 58 8.07 4.83 9.00
CA VAL A 58 8.19 3.98 10.19
C VAL A 58 9.62 3.52 10.41
N ALA A 59 9.99 3.27 11.67
CA ALA A 59 11.28 2.71 12.04
C ALA A 59 11.37 1.22 11.66
N PRO A 60 12.58 0.65 11.48
CA PRO A 60 12.74 -0.79 11.26
C PRO A 60 12.01 -1.63 12.32
N ALA A 61 12.07 -1.23 13.59
CA ALA A 61 11.46 -1.97 14.69
C ALA A 61 9.93 -2.03 14.65
N GLU A 62 9.28 -1.17 13.86
CA GLU A 62 7.83 -1.19 13.67
C GLU A 62 7.40 -2.13 12.54
N VAL A 63 8.33 -2.61 11.71
CA VAL A 63 8.02 -3.51 10.59
C VAL A 63 7.87 -4.93 11.11
N PRO A 64 6.66 -5.53 11.10
CA PRO A 64 6.49 -6.92 11.50
C PRO A 64 7.20 -7.84 10.51
N ASP A 65 7.55 -9.03 10.98
CA ASP A 65 8.00 -10.09 10.09
C ASP A 65 6.91 -10.40 9.06
N PHE A 66 7.32 -10.59 7.81
CA PHE A 66 6.44 -10.96 6.70
C PHE A 66 6.99 -12.21 6.02
N TYR A 67 6.41 -12.57 4.88
CA TYR A 67 6.86 -13.76 4.16
C TYR A 67 6.58 -13.69 2.67
N VAL A 68 7.33 -14.53 1.94
CA VAL A 68 7.13 -14.77 0.51
C VAL A 68 6.77 -16.24 0.32
N LEU A 69 5.68 -16.46 -0.40
CA LEU A 69 5.25 -17.77 -0.89
C LEU A 69 5.90 -18.06 -2.25
N ARG A 70 6.65 -19.16 -2.32
CA ARG A 70 7.30 -19.66 -3.53
C ARG A 70 6.62 -20.94 -3.99
N ASN A 71 6.82 -21.30 -5.26
CA ASN A 71 6.31 -22.54 -5.84
C ASN A 71 4.79 -22.73 -5.64
N LEU A 72 4.02 -21.65 -5.85
CA LEU A 72 2.55 -21.67 -5.72
C LEU A 72 1.95 -22.73 -6.64
N ALA A 73 1.24 -23.69 -6.05
CA ALA A 73 0.47 -24.70 -6.76
C ALA A 73 -0.99 -24.61 -6.31
N SER A 74 -1.92 -24.42 -7.26
CA SER A 74 -3.34 -24.34 -6.96
C SER A 74 -3.82 -25.59 -6.21
N ALA A 75 -4.53 -25.38 -5.10
CA ALA A 75 -5.07 -26.42 -4.24
C ALA A 75 -6.60 -26.34 -4.10
N GLY A 76 -7.25 -25.43 -4.84
CA GLY A 76 -8.70 -25.26 -4.86
C GLY A 76 -9.13 -23.85 -4.44
N ARG A 77 -10.32 -23.76 -3.84
CA ARG A 77 -10.90 -22.53 -3.30
C ARG A 77 -11.56 -22.82 -1.95
N ASP A 78 -11.63 -21.83 -1.09
CA ASP A 78 -12.37 -21.92 0.17
C ASP A 78 -13.90 -21.78 -0.04
N ALA A 79 -14.67 -21.82 1.04
CA ALA A 79 -16.13 -21.68 1.00
C ALA A 79 -16.61 -20.32 0.49
N ASN A 80 -15.79 -19.28 0.60
CA ASN A 80 -16.07 -17.92 0.11
C ASN A 80 -15.57 -17.71 -1.33
N GLY A 81 -14.95 -18.73 -1.94
CA GLY A 81 -14.41 -18.68 -3.28
C GLY A 81 -12.99 -18.11 -3.37
N PHE A 82 -12.30 -17.83 -2.25
CA PHE A 82 -10.91 -17.39 -2.28
C PHE A 82 -9.99 -18.52 -2.74
N PRO A 83 -9.02 -18.26 -3.64
CA PRO A 83 -8.12 -19.30 -4.13
C PRO A 83 -7.15 -19.76 -3.03
N ILE A 84 -6.95 -21.07 -2.96
CA ILE A 84 -6.05 -21.74 -2.03
C ILE A 84 -4.86 -22.29 -2.81
N PHE A 85 -3.66 -22.15 -2.26
CA PHE A 85 -2.42 -22.64 -2.87
C PHE A 85 -1.58 -23.42 -1.87
N LYS A 86 -0.92 -24.49 -2.33
CA LYS A 86 0.27 -25.04 -1.66
C LYS A 86 1.47 -24.16 -2.02
N ALA A 87 2.36 -23.90 -1.07
CA ALA A 87 3.56 -23.11 -1.31
C ALA A 87 4.64 -23.33 -0.27
N ASP A 88 5.88 -23.01 -0.66
CA ASP A 88 7.01 -22.92 0.27
C ASP A 88 7.05 -21.51 0.85
N ARG A 89 6.89 -21.39 2.17
CA ARG A 89 6.95 -20.10 2.87
C ARG A 89 8.38 -19.78 3.27
N THR A 90 8.87 -18.64 2.81
CA THR A 90 10.12 -18.04 3.27
C THR A 90 9.77 -16.86 4.17
N LYS A 91 10.09 -16.96 5.46
CA LYS A 91 10.03 -15.82 6.39
C LYS A 91 11.02 -14.74 5.94
N VAL A 92 10.61 -13.48 6.01
CA VAL A 92 11.46 -12.32 5.74
C VAL A 92 11.26 -11.31 6.87
N THR A 93 12.37 -10.80 7.38
CA THR A 93 12.40 -9.72 8.38
C THR A 93 12.89 -8.44 7.73
N ILE A 94 12.66 -7.30 8.38
CA ILE A 94 13.24 -6.04 7.91
C ILE A 94 14.78 -6.05 7.94
N GLN A 95 15.39 -6.82 8.83
CA GLN A 95 16.84 -6.94 8.92
C GLN A 95 17.41 -7.70 7.72
N ASP A 96 16.68 -8.68 7.18
CA ASP A 96 17.07 -9.36 5.94
C ASP A 96 17.10 -8.38 4.76
N VAL A 97 16.12 -7.48 4.69
CA VAL A 97 16.08 -6.41 3.67
C VAL A 97 17.24 -5.45 3.85
N ILE A 98 17.49 -4.97 5.08
CA ILE A 98 18.61 -4.06 5.39
C ILE A 98 19.97 -4.69 5.10
N ALA A 99 20.14 -5.98 5.41
CA ALA A 99 21.38 -6.69 5.13
C ALA A 99 21.66 -6.83 3.62
N ALA A 100 20.61 -6.96 2.81
CA ALA A 100 20.72 -7.10 1.36
C ALA A 100 20.87 -5.76 0.63
N GLU A 101 20.07 -4.75 1.01
CA GLU A 101 19.91 -3.49 0.26
C GLU A 101 20.53 -2.27 0.97
N GLY A 102 20.96 -2.44 2.22
CA GLY A 102 21.37 -1.35 3.11
C GLY A 102 20.21 -0.73 3.89
N PRO A 103 20.51 0.11 4.89
CA PRO A 103 19.48 0.84 5.62
C PRO A 103 18.83 1.90 4.72
N ARG A 104 17.55 2.19 4.96
CA ARG A 104 16.85 3.27 4.28
C ARG A 104 17.49 4.61 4.68
N LEU A 105 17.88 5.42 3.69
CA LEU A 105 18.39 6.78 3.87
C LEU A 105 17.56 7.81 3.08
N PRO A 106 17.17 8.97 3.65
CA PRO A 106 17.25 9.35 5.08
C PRO A 106 16.62 8.30 6.04
N ASP A 107 16.78 8.37 7.35
CA ASP A 107 16.01 7.46 8.23
C ASP A 107 14.61 8.04 8.53
N VAL A 108 13.84 7.38 9.41
CA VAL A 108 12.50 7.83 9.80
C VAL A 108 12.49 9.22 10.44
N GLU A 109 13.55 9.62 11.15
CA GLU A 109 13.67 10.91 11.82
C GLU A 109 14.00 12.04 10.85
N HIS A 110 14.78 11.73 9.80
CA HIS A 110 15.27 12.71 8.84
C HIS A 110 14.44 12.77 7.54
N SER A 111 13.44 11.90 7.39
CA SER A 111 12.62 11.83 6.18
C SER A 111 11.63 13.00 6.08
N GLN A 112 11.40 13.48 4.85
CA GLN A 112 10.30 14.38 4.57
C GLN A 112 8.95 13.76 4.95
N LYS A 113 8.17 14.46 5.77
CA LYS A 113 6.81 14.05 6.20
C LYS A 113 5.71 14.97 5.71
N GLN A 114 6.07 16.11 5.16
CA GLN A 114 5.12 17.13 4.71
C GLN A 114 5.25 17.26 3.20
N PHE A 115 4.16 17.01 2.50
CA PHE A 115 4.10 17.04 1.05
C PHE A 115 3.05 18.05 0.58
N ASN A 116 3.28 18.64 -0.58
CA ASN A 116 2.29 19.47 -1.27
C ASN A 116 2.13 18.95 -2.70
N THR A 117 0.91 18.58 -3.07
CA THR A 117 0.58 18.05 -4.40
C THR A 117 -0.19 19.11 -5.21
N GLY A 118 0.20 19.29 -6.48
CA GLY A 118 -0.59 20.07 -7.44
C GLY A 118 -1.67 19.22 -8.09
N ILE A 119 -2.88 19.76 -8.24
CA ILE A 119 -3.96 19.17 -9.02
C ILE A 119 -4.19 20.05 -10.25
N VAL A 120 -3.98 19.46 -11.43
CA VAL A 120 -4.06 20.15 -12.71
C VAL A 120 -5.26 19.66 -13.48
N VAL A 121 -6.12 20.59 -13.88
CA VAL A 121 -7.26 20.32 -14.76
C VAL A 121 -6.85 20.67 -16.18
N VAL A 122 -6.88 19.69 -17.08
CA VAL A 122 -6.56 19.86 -18.49
C VAL A 122 -7.85 19.90 -19.30
N VAL A 123 -7.98 20.92 -20.15
CA VAL A 123 -9.09 21.08 -21.11
C VAL A 123 -8.54 21.33 -22.49
N GLU A 124 -9.38 21.15 -23.50
CA GLU A 124 -9.03 21.46 -24.89
C GLU A 124 -8.61 22.93 -25.05
N HIS A 125 -7.66 23.16 -25.96
CA HIS A 125 -7.13 24.49 -26.23
C HIS A 125 -8.23 25.49 -26.60
N GLY A 126 -8.17 26.68 -26.02
CA GLY A 126 -9.16 27.74 -26.23
C GLY A 126 -10.39 27.65 -25.33
N ASN A 127 -10.58 26.53 -24.61
CA ASN A 127 -11.68 26.37 -23.66
C ASN A 127 -11.25 26.71 -22.21
N LYS A 128 -12.23 27.10 -21.39
CA LYS A 128 -12.09 27.20 -19.93
C LYS A 128 -12.68 25.96 -19.27
N PRO A 129 -12.15 25.50 -18.14
CA PRO A 129 -12.76 24.42 -17.38
C PRO A 129 -14.18 24.81 -16.95
N SER A 130 -15.11 23.86 -17.08
CA SER A 130 -16.47 24.05 -16.60
C SER A 130 -16.50 24.11 -15.08
N LYS A 131 -17.55 24.72 -14.52
CA LYS A 131 -17.78 24.77 -13.07
C LYS A 131 -17.80 23.36 -12.46
N GLU A 132 -18.49 22.42 -13.10
CA GLU A 132 -18.56 21.02 -12.67
C GLU A 132 -17.18 20.35 -12.64
N LEU A 133 -16.33 20.62 -13.65
CA LEU A 133 -14.98 20.05 -13.69
C LEU A 133 -14.11 20.58 -12.54
N ILE A 134 -14.23 21.87 -12.23
CA ILE A 134 -13.55 22.49 -11.08
C ILE A 134 -14.06 21.88 -9.77
N GLU A 135 -15.37 21.73 -9.60
CA GLU A 135 -15.98 21.14 -8.40
C GLU A 135 -15.51 19.69 -8.19
N ARG A 136 -15.43 18.89 -9.26
CA ARG A 136 -14.90 17.52 -9.18
C ARG A 136 -13.41 17.50 -8.82
N ALA A 137 -12.61 18.40 -9.41
CA ALA A 137 -11.19 18.50 -9.08
C ALA A 137 -10.97 18.89 -7.61
N ASN A 138 -11.81 19.78 -7.06
CA ASN A 138 -11.79 20.13 -5.64
C ASN A 138 -12.22 18.95 -4.76
N GLY A 139 -13.21 18.16 -5.18
CA GLY A 139 -13.58 16.93 -4.47
C GLY A 139 -12.44 15.91 -4.42
N ILE A 140 -11.72 15.72 -5.54
CA ILE A 140 -10.50 14.88 -5.58
C ILE A 140 -9.42 15.44 -4.66
N ARG A 141 -9.23 16.77 -4.64
CA ARG A 141 -8.27 17.45 -3.75
C ARG A 141 -8.50 17.10 -2.29
N GLU A 142 -9.74 17.27 -1.82
CA GLU A 142 -10.09 17.01 -0.43
C GLU A 142 -9.91 15.53 -0.08
N ARG A 143 -10.36 14.63 -0.96
CA ARG A 143 -10.19 13.18 -0.76
C ARG A 143 -8.74 12.73 -0.78
N TRP A 144 -7.90 13.33 -1.62
CA TRP A 144 -6.47 13.03 -1.66
C TRP A 144 -5.76 13.36 -0.36
N ILE A 145 -6.08 14.51 0.24
CA ILE A 145 -5.52 14.94 1.52
C ILE A 145 -5.89 13.96 2.64
N ASP A 146 -7.18 13.61 2.72
CA ASP A 146 -7.70 12.66 3.72
C ASP A 146 -7.11 11.25 3.54
N TYR A 147 -7.09 10.75 2.29
CA TYR A 147 -6.52 9.47 1.93
C TYR A 147 -5.04 9.35 2.32
N TRP A 148 -4.23 10.37 2.00
CA TRP A 148 -2.80 10.35 2.31
C TRP A 148 -2.54 10.31 3.81
N ALA A 149 -3.23 11.16 4.57
CA ALA A 149 -3.09 11.20 6.01
C ALA A 149 -3.50 9.85 6.64
N THR A 150 -4.61 9.27 6.21
CA THR A 150 -5.13 8.00 6.73
C THR A 150 -4.21 6.83 6.42
N THR A 151 -3.84 6.64 5.14
CA THR A 151 -3.05 5.47 4.71
C THR A 151 -1.61 5.49 5.21
N THR A 152 -1.10 6.65 5.63
CA THR A 152 0.21 6.79 6.27
C THR A 152 0.13 6.75 7.81
N GLY A 153 -1.02 6.43 8.40
CA GLY A 153 -1.21 6.39 9.85
C GLY A 153 -0.99 7.74 10.52
N HIS A 154 -1.31 8.82 9.81
CA HIS A 154 -1.06 10.21 10.21
C HIS A 154 0.41 10.55 10.49
N ARG A 155 1.36 9.73 9.98
CA ARG A 155 2.80 9.98 10.09
C ARG A 155 3.33 10.93 9.02
N SER A 156 2.51 11.20 8.00
CA SER A 156 2.80 12.11 6.90
C SER A 156 1.56 12.97 6.64
N SER A 157 1.77 14.19 6.15
CA SER A 157 0.70 15.13 5.81
C SER A 157 0.80 15.57 4.36
N MET A 158 -0.36 15.85 3.77
CA MET A 158 -0.50 16.33 2.41
C MET A 158 -1.27 17.65 2.40
N THR A 159 -0.76 18.65 1.70
CA THR A 159 -1.50 19.83 1.28
C THR A 159 -1.66 19.83 -0.23
N ALA A 160 -2.55 20.68 -0.73
CA ALA A 160 -2.72 20.89 -2.16
C ALA A 160 -2.98 22.37 -2.42
N ASP A 161 -2.10 23.20 -1.87
CA ASP A 161 -2.17 24.64 -1.94
C ASP A 161 -1.24 25.13 -3.06
N PRO A 162 -1.69 26.08 -3.90
CA PRO A 162 -0.82 26.73 -4.87
C PRO A 162 0.34 27.41 -4.14
N LYS A 163 1.56 27.21 -4.63
CA LYS A 163 2.74 27.97 -4.19
C LYS A 163 2.84 29.29 -4.94
#